data_AF-A0A842LMY2-F1
#
_entry.id   AF-A0A842LMY2-F1
#
_cell.length_a   1.000
_cell.length_b   1.000
_cell.length_c   1.000
_cell.angle_alpha   90.00
_cell.angle_beta   90.00
_cell.angle_gamma   90.00
#
_symmetry.space_group_name_H-M   'P 1'
#
loop_
_entity.id
_entity.type
_entity.pdbx_description
1 polymer ?
#
loop_
_entity_poly.entity_id
_entity_poly.type
_entity_poly.pdbx_seq_one_letter_code
_entity_poly.pdbx_strand_id
1 'polypeptide(L)'
;MYSEIILYLGLFLVLFGAIAVVYGPEVGRSALIRYINLEISSFGVMLIFLYYFETLALLTYVAATTLITLVFIRLFVKMAEMGRLES
;
A
#
# COMPACT_ATOMS: atom_id res chain seq x y z
N MET A 1 8.81 24.12 -6.38
CA MET A 1 8.42 23.38 -7.59
C MET A 1 8.57 21.87 -7.43
N TYR A 2 9.76 21.29 -7.20
CA TYR A 2 9.90 19.82 -7.06
C TYR A 2 9.17 19.21 -5.86
N SER A 3 9.13 19.91 -4.72
CA SER A 3 8.43 19.43 -3.53
C SER A 3 6.92 19.30 -3.75
N GLU A 4 6.31 20.23 -4.48
CA GLU A 4 4.87 20.19 -4.76
C GLU A 4 4.48 19.00 -5.64
N ILE A 5 5.35 18.61 -6.58
CA ILE A 5 5.14 17.41 -7.40
C ILE A 5 5.08 16.16 -6.51
N ILE A 6 5.96 16.06 -5.50
CA ILE A 6 5.97 14.95 -4.54
C ILE A 6 4.66 14.90 -3.76
N LEU A 7 4.17 16.06 -3.30
CA LEU A 7 2.89 16.15 -2.57
C LEU A 7 1.70 15.74 -3.44
N TYR A 8 1.59 16.29 -4.66
CA TYR A 8 0.48 15.96 -5.56
C TYR A 8 0.52 14.50 -6.02
N LEU A 9 1.71 13.96 -6.28
CA LEU A 9 1.87 12.54 -6.58
C LEU A 9 1.48 11.66 -5.39
N GLY A 10 1.90 12.04 -4.17
CA GLY A 10 1.52 11.36 -2.94
C GLY A 10 0.00 11.33 -2.74
N LEU A 11 -0.67 12.48 -2.88
CA LEU A 11 -2.13 12.59 -2.80
C LEU A 11 -2.83 11.74 -3.89
N PHE A 12 -2.33 11.78 -5.12
CA PHE A 12 -2.85 10.97 -6.21
C PHE A 12 -2.75 9.48 -5.91
N LEU A 13 -1.60 9.00 -5.43
CA LEU A 13 -1.37 7.61 -5.05
C LEU A 13 -2.26 7.16 -3.88
N VAL A 14 -2.44 8.00 -2.86
CA VAL A 14 -3.33 7.70 -1.73
C VAL A 14 -4.75 7.47 -2.21
N LEU A 15 -5.29 8.42 -2.98
CA LEU A 15 -6.67 8.36 -3.47
C LEU A 15 -6.87 7.20 -4.45
N PHE A 16 -5.98 7.08 -5.43
CA PHE A 16 -6.09 6.04 -6.45
C PHE A 16 -5.91 4.64 -5.86
N GLY A 17 -4.93 4.45 -4.98
CA GLY A 17 -4.72 3.20 -4.25
C GLY A 17 -5.92 2.83 -3.39
N ALA A 18 -6.48 3.78 -2.63
CA ALA A 18 -7.65 3.55 -1.79
C ALA A 18 -8.90 3.15 -2.62
N ILE A 19 -9.14 3.84 -3.73
CA ILE A 19 -10.23 3.49 -4.66
C ILE A 19 -9.97 2.11 -5.27
N ALA A 20 -8.73 1.83 -5.69
CA ALA A 20 -8.34 0.56 -6.28
C ALA A 20 -8.49 -0.62 -5.32
N VAL A 21 -8.37 -0.44 -3.99
CA VAL A 21 -8.61 -1.51 -3.02
C VAL A 21 -10.08 -1.99 -3.05
N VAL A 22 -11.03 -1.07 -3.27
CA VAL A 22 -12.48 -1.37 -3.23
C VAL A 22 -13.04 -1.69 -4.61
N TYR A 23 -12.65 -0.90 -5.61
CA TYR A 23 -13.21 -0.93 -6.97
C TYR A 23 -12.22 -1.39 -8.04
N GLY A 24 -11.02 -1.82 -7.65
CA GLY A 24 -10.03 -2.31 -8.60
C GLY A 24 -10.50 -3.56 -9.33
N PRO A 25 -10.00 -3.81 -10.56
CA PRO A 25 -10.26 -5.06 -11.26
C PRO A 25 -9.79 -6.25 -10.39
N GLU A 26 -10.61 -7.30 -10.33
CA GLU A 26 -10.30 -8.56 -9.64
C GLU A 26 -10.11 -8.50 -8.12
N VAL A 27 -10.31 -7.32 -7.49
CA VAL A 27 -10.27 -7.21 -6.02
C VAL A 27 -11.29 -8.12 -5.34
N GLY A 28 -12.43 -8.38 -5.98
CA GLY A 28 -13.43 -9.32 -5.45
C GLY A 28 -12.90 -10.73 -5.23
N ARG A 29 -11.92 -11.17 -6.02
CA ARG A 29 -11.48 -12.57 -6.11
C ARG A 29 -10.17 -12.86 -5.41
N SER A 30 -9.28 -11.86 -5.28
CA SER A 30 -7.95 -12.09 -4.71
C SER A 30 -7.60 -11.13 -3.58
N ALA A 31 -7.32 -11.69 -2.41
CA ALA A 31 -6.80 -10.94 -1.27
C ALA A 31 -5.42 -10.32 -1.56
N LEU A 32 -4.63 -10.95 -2.44
CA LEU A 32 -3.33 -10.44 -2.86
C LEU A 32 -3.46 -9.13 -3.64
N ILE A 33 -4.40 -9.07 -4.60
CA ILE A 33 -4.63 -7.86 -5.42
C ILE A 33 -5.09 -6.69 -4.54
N ARG A 34 -5.97 -6.95 -3.56
CA ARG A 34 -6.37 -5.92 -2.57
C ARG A 34 -5.17 -5.39 -1.80
N TYR A 35 -4.28 -6.29 -1.37
CA TYR A 35 -3.10 -5.90 -0.62
C TYR A 35 -2.12 -5.08 -1.47
N ILE A 36 -1.89 -5.46 -2.72
CA ILE A 36 -1.06 -4.68 -3.65
C ILE A 36 -1.64 -3.26 -3.83
N ASN A 37 -2.96 -3.13 -3.99
CA ASN A 37 -3.60 -1.81 -4.11
C ASN A 37 -3.46 -0.99 -2.81
N LEU A 38 -3.45 -1.64 -1.65
CA LEU A 38 -3.22 -1.00 -0.35
C LEU A 38 -1.78 -0.47 -0.22
N GLU A 39 -0.80 -1.20 -0.75
CA GLU A 39 0.60 -0.76 -0.78
C GLU A 39 0.78 0.49 -1.65
N ILE A 40 0.07 0.60 -2.78
CA ILE A 40 0.09 1.82 -3.62
C ILE A 40 -0.36 3.05 -2.81
N SER A 41 -1.43 2.90 -2.03
CA SER A 41 -1.90 3.98 -1.14
C SER A 41 -0.86 4.29 -0.07
N SER A 42 -0.21 3.27 0.49
CA SER A 42 0.83 3.41 1.51
C SER A 42 2.07 4.15 1.00
N PHE A 43 2.51 3.91 -0.24
CA PHE A 43 3.57 4.70 -0.87
C PHE A 43 3.18 6.18 -1.03
N GLY A 44 1.90 6.46 -1.29
CA GLY A 44 1.40 7.84 -1.32
C GLY A 44 1.57 8.55 0.03
N VAL A 45 1.28 7.86 1.14
CA VAL A 45 1.51 8.39 2.50
C VAL A 45 3.00 8.65 2.77
N MET A 46 3.89 7.76 2.33
CA MET A 46 5.33 7.97 2.45
C MET A 46 5.81 9.23 1.73
N LEU A 47 5.30 9.50 0.52
CA LEU A 47 5.63 10.73 -0.22
C LEU A 47 5.11 11.99 0.49
N ILE A 48 3.96 11.91 1.15
CA ILE A 48 3.43 13.02 1.95
C ILE A 48 4.34 13.30 3.16
N PHE A 49 4.77 12.27 3.89
CA PHE A 49 5.72 12.45 5.01
C PHE A 49 7.06 13.00 4.54
N LEU A 50 7.53 12.57 3.36
CA LEU A 50 8.74 13.10 2.75
C LEU A 50 8.61 14.61 2.44
N TYR A 51 7.46 15.06 1.95
CA TYR A 51 7.19 16.47 1.68
C TYR A 51 7.25 17.36 2.93
N TYR A 52 6.73 16.88 4.05
CA TYR A 52 6.73 17.62 5.32
C TYR A 52 8.05 17.54 6.09
N PHE A 53 9.08 16.89 5.56
CA PHE A 53 10.37 16.64 6.24
C PHE A 53 10.23 15.91 7.58
N GLU A 54 9.12 15.20 7.79
CA GLU A 54 8.84 14.43 9.00
C GLU A 54 9.55 13.07 8.95
N THR A 55 10.88 13.11 9.12
CA THR A 55 11.75 11.94 8.93
C THR A 55 11.45 10.83 9.94
N LEU A 56 11.11 11.18 11.18
CA LEU A 56 10.74 10.20 12.21
C LEU A 56 9.42 9.48 11.86
N ALA A 57 8.43 10.22 11.36
CA ALA A 57 7.16 9.66 10.90
C ALA A 57 7.38 8.74 9.69
N LEU A 58 8.19 9.19 8.71
CA LEU A 58 8.52 8.42 7.52
C LEU A 58 9.19 7.09 7.88
N LEU A 59 10.23 7.12 8.71
CA LEU A 59 10.97 5.90 9.09
C LEU A 59 10.10 4.91 9.87
N THR A 60 9.31 5.42 10.82
CA THR A 60 8.40 4.58 11.61
C THR A 60 7.33 3.96 10.73
N TYR A 61 6.77 4.73 9.80
CA TYR A 61 5.77 4.25 8.87
C TYR A 61 6.35 3.17 7.94
N VAL A 62 7.50 3.42 7.31
CA VAL A 62 8.18 2.44 6.44
C VAL A 62 8.51 1.16 7.20
N ALA A 63 9.00 1.26 8.44
CA ALA A 63 9.27 0.09 9.27
C ALA A 63 7.99 -0.72 9.54
N ALA A 64 6.90 -0.04 9.90
CA ALA A 64 5.62 -0.68 10.17
C ALA A 64 5.04 -1.34 8.91
N THR A 65 5.00 -0.64 7.77
CA THR A 65 4.45 -1.20 6.52
C THR A 65 5.28 -2.41 6.09
N THR A 66 6.61 -2.34 6.15
CA THR A 66 7.49 -3.46 5.80
C THR A 66 7.22 -4.69 6.68
N LEU A 67 7.08 -4.52 7.99
CA LEU A 67 6.75 -5.61 8.91
C LEU A 67 5.37 -6.21 8.59
N ILE A 68 4.38 -5.36 8.30
CA ILE A 68 3.05 -5.79 7.87
C ILE A 68 3.14 -6.59 6.58
N THR A 69 3.90 -6.13 5.57
CA THR A 69 4.12 -6.85 4.31
C THR A 69 4.72 -8.23 4.52
N LEU A 70 5.72 -8.36 5.40
CA LEU A 70 6.33 -9.65 5.70
C LEU A 70 5.32 -10.63 6.31
N VAL A 71 4.45 -10.15 7.20
CA VAL A 71 3.38 -10.97 7.78
C VAL A 71 2.36 -11.35 6.70
N PHE A 72 1.93 -10.41 5.86
CA PHE A 72 0.97 -10.68 4.78
C PHE A 72 1.51 -11.63 3.73
N ILE A 73 2.79 -11.55 3.35
CA ILE A 73 3.41 -12.53 2.44
C ILE A 73 3.29 -13.94 3.01
N ARG A 74 3.59 -14.13 4.31
CA ARG A 74 3.43 -15.44 4.95
C ARG A 74 1.97 -15.90 4.97
N LEU A 75 1.03 -14.98 5.16
CA LEU A 75 -0.40 -15.28 5.07
C LEU A 75 -0.81 -15.69 3.66
N PHE A 76 -0.33 -15.00 2.61
CA PHE A 76 -0.65 -15.34 1.22
C PHE A 76 -0.11 -16.70 0.82
N VAL A 77 1.13 -17.03 1.19
CA VAL A 77 1.70 -18.37 0.94
C VAL A 77 0.81 -19.44 1.57
N LYS A 78 0.43 -19.28 2.84
CA LYS A 78 -0.45 -20.22 3.53
C LYS A 78 -1.83 -20.31 2.87
N MET A 79 -2.40 -19.18 2.43
CA MET A 79 -3.67 -19.18 1.71
C MET A 79 -3.57 -19.84 0.34
N ALA A 80 -2.41 -19.74 -0.32
CA ALA A 80 -2.12 -20.42 -1.59
C ALA A 80 -2.15 -21.93 -1.42
N GLU A 81 -1.46 -22.42 -0.39
CA GLU A 81 -1.41 -23.84 -0.02
C GLU A 81 -2.80 -24.42 0.31
N MET A 82 -3.68 -23.60 0.88
CA MET A 82 -5.07 -23.99 1.19
C MET A 82 -6.04 -23.85 -0.01
N GLY A 83 -5.58 -23.33 -1.16
CA GLY A 83 -6.43 -23.08 -2.33
C GLY A 83 -7.44 -21.93 -2.14
N ARG A 84 -7.20 -21.02 -1.20
CA ARG A 84 -8.14 -19.94 -0.79
C ARG A 84 -7.76 -18.55 -1.29
N LEU A 85 -6.76 -18.44 -2.18
CA LEU A 85 -6.31 -17.15 -2.70
C LEU A 85 -7.23 -16.54 -3.76
N GLU A 86 -8.01 -17.37 -4.46
CA GLU A 86 -8.81 -16.98 -5.63
C GLU A 86 -10.31 -17.34 -5.50
N SER A 87 -10.70 -17.93 -4.36
CA SER A 87 -12.06 -18.41 -4.05
C SER A 87 -12.95 -17.31 -3.47
#